data_AF-A0A657FPF7-F1
#
_entry.id   AF-A0A657FPF7-F1
#
_cell.length_a   1.000
_cell.length_b   1.000
_cell.length_c   1.000
_cell.angle_alpha   90.00
_cell.angle_beta   90.00
_cell.angle_gamma   90.00
#
_symmetry.space_group_name_H-M   'P 1'
#
loop_
_entity.id
_entity.type
_entity.pdbx_description
1 polymer ?
#
loop_
_entity_poly.entity_id
_entity_poly.type
_entity_poly.pdbx_seq_one_letter_code
_entity_poly.pdbx_strand_id
1 'polypeptide(L)'
;MLKNIVFLLALMLSGIAGCAATEPSNIPLNDLNANNFDIGEITDGEITDDLRHSTCTLSLTDNKKKDSYNYIEGAICPVGGEECTYSAIMKLNGKITILKQISSGENTSIFKNKDISVTVKQSPIVGATEDEEGSDIKAVIIIKTRNGERKFNMLGYCGV
;
A
#
# COMPACT_ATOMS: atom_id res chain seq x y z
N MET A 1 -44.62 -12.50 55.96
CA MET A 1 -43.28 -12.60 55.35
C MET A 1 -43.42 -13.22 53.97
N LEU A 2 -43.29 -12.41 52.91
CA LEU A 2 -42.93 -12.88 51.57
C LEU A 2 -42.31 -11.68 50.84
N LYS A 3 -41.02 -11.80 50.53
CA LYS A 3 -40.26 -10.91 49.65
C LYS A 3 -40.83 -10.97 48.23
N ASN A 4 -40.74 -9.88 47.46
CA ASN A 4 -40.24 -9.90 46.07
C ASN A 4 -40.19 -8.46 45.51
N ILE A 5 -38.99 -7.92 45.28
CA ILE A 5 -38.20 -7.91 44.03
C ILE A 5 -38.62 -6.73 43.14
N VAL A 6 -37.78 -5.69 43.19
CA VAL A 6 -37.74 -4.54 42.29
C VAL A 6 -37.22 -5.01 40.93
N PHE A 7 -37.98 -4.77 39.87
CA PHE A 7 -37.53 -4.98 38.49
C PHE A 7 -36.98 -3.64 37.96
N LEU A 8 -35.65 -3.49 37.95
CA LEU A 8 -34.97 -2.40 37.26
C LEU A 8 -34.74 -2.84 35.81
N LEU A 9 -35.52 -2.28 34.90
CA LEU A 9 -35.33 -2.44 33.46
C LEU A 9 -34.24 -1.47 32.99
N ALA A 10 -32.98 -1.92 32.97
CA ALA A 10 -31.90 -1.18 32.34
C ALA A 10 -31.99 -1.37 30.81
N LEU A 11 -32.50 -0.35 30.10
CA LEU A 11 -32.40 -0.28 28.64
C LEU A 11 -30.91 -0.11 28.25
N MET A 12 -30.31 -1.18 27.73
CA MET A 12 -29.06 -1.09 27.01
C MET A 12 -29.32 -0.36 25.69
N LEU A 13 -28.94 0.92 25.61
CA LEU A 13 -28.81 1.61 24.33
C LEU A 13 -27.66 0.94 23.58
N SER A 14 -27.97 0.14 22.56
CA SER A 14 -27.00 -0.29 21.57
C SER A 14 -26.60 0.91 20.72
N GLY A 15 -25.54 1.61 21.12
CA GLY A 15 -24.88 2.60 20.28
C GLY A 15 -24.27 1.91 19.08
N ILE A 16 -24.91 2.05 17.91
CA ILE A 16 -24.28 1.71 16.64
C ILE A 16 -23.27 2.82 16.38
N ALA A 17 -22.02 2.57 16.76
CA ALA A 17 -20.90 3.35 16.26
C ALA A 17 -20.79 3.05 14.76
N GLY A 18 -21.43 3.88 13.94
CA GLY A 18 -21.22 3.85 12.49
C GLY A 18 -19.75 4.13 12.24
N CYS A 19 -19.01 3.14 11.76
CA CYS A 19 -17.69 3.36 11.20
C CYS A 19 -17.86 4.27 9.99
N ALA A 20 -17.66 5.57 10.17
CA ALA A 20 -17.38 6.46 9.05
C ALA A 20 -15.98 6.09 8.56
N ALA A 21 -15.90 5.31 7.48
CA ALA A 21 -14.68 5.17 6.70
C ALA A 21 -14.29 6.59 6.27
N THR A 22 -13.30 7.15 6.95
CA THR A 22 -12.77 8.46 6.59
C THR A 22 -11.90 8.21 5.38
N GLU A 23 -12.34 8.67 4.21
CA GLU A 23 -11.51 8.63 3.00
C GLU A 23 -10.11 9.19 3.34
N PRO A 24 -9.02 8.53 2.96
CA PRO A 24 -7.69 9.01 3.26
C PRO A 24 -7.54 10.42 2.69
N SER A 25 -7.24 11.35 3.58
CA SER A 25 -7.15 12.78 3.31
C SER A 25 -6.36 13.07 2.03
N ASN A 26 -7.06 13.54 1.01
CA ASN A 26 -6.50 14.01 -0.26
C ASN A 26 -5.84 15.39 -0.09
N ILE A 27 -4.88 15.53 0.83
CA ILE A 27 -3.94 16.67 0.83
C ILE A 27 -3.20 16.66 -0.52
N PRO A 28 -3.16 17.78 -1.27
CA PRO A 28 -2.54 17.81 -2.59
C PRO A 28 -1.07 17.38 -2.53
N LEU A 29 -0.66 16.43 -3.38
CA LEU A 29 0.75 16.08 -3.62
C LEU A 29 1.49 17.19 -4.43
N ASN A 30 0.93 18.40 -4.50
CA ASN A 30 1.42 19.51 -5.31
C ASN A 30 2.82 20.00 -4.92
N ASP A 31 3.30 19.63 -3.72
CA ASP A 31 4.63 20.00 -3.22
C ASP A 31 5.72 18.94 -3.50
N LEU A 32 5.41 17.88 -4.26
CA LEU A 32 6.42 16.97 -4.78
C LEU A 32 7.25 17.66 -5.86
N ASN A 33 8.29 18.36 -5.42
CA ASN A 33 9.39 18.76 -6.27
C ASN A 33 10.18 17.50 -6.66
N ALA A 34 10.34 17.25 -7.96
CA ALA A 34 11.02 16.07 -8.48
C ALA A 34 12.46 15.90 -7.97
N ASN A 35 13.06 16.99 -7.47
CA ASN A 35 14.42 17.00 -6.96
C ASN A 35 14.55 16.67 -5.47
N ASN A 36 13.46 16.59 -4.69
CA ASN A 36 13.60 16.48 -3.23
C ASN A 36 12.51 15.65 -2.53
N PHE A 37 11.97 14.61 -3.18
CA PHE A 37 11.08 13.69 -2.48
C PHE A 37 11.79 12.42 -2.02
N ASP A 38 11.49 12.02 -0.79
CA ASP A 38 11.99 10.82 -0.13
C ASP A 38 10.97 9.69 -0.18
N ILE A 39 11.46 8.45 -0.17
CA ILE A 39 10.64 7.25 -0.04
C ILE A 39 10.80 6.73 1.39
N GLY A 40 9.77 6.95 2.20
CA GLY A 40 9.72 6.46 3.57
C GLY A 40 9.44 4.96 3.65
N GLU A 41 9.74 4.38 4.81
CA GLU A 41 9.28 3.06 5.21
C GLU A 41 7.76 3.10 5.45
N ILE A 42 7.06 2.07 4.98
CA ILE A 42 5.66 1.78 5.30
C ILE A 42 5.67 0.92 6.56
N THR A 43 5.03 1.41 7.61
CA THR A 43 4.96 0.71 8.90
C THR A 43 3.59 0.08 9.13
N ASP A 44 3.55 -0.94 10.00
CA ASP A 44 2.31 -1.62 10.36
C ASP A 44 1.25 -0.63 10.85
N GLY A 45 0.03 -0.76 10.32
CA GLY A 45 -1.10 0.11 10.68
C GLY A 45 -1.17 1.45 9.94
N GLU A 46 -0.17 1.81 9.12
CA GLU A 46 -0.29 3.00 8.23
C GLU A 46 -1.15 2.71 6.99
N ILE A 47 -1.32 1.44 6.64
CA ILE A 47 -2.22 1.00 5.61
C ILE A 47 -3.56 0.64 6.27
N THR A 48 -4.55 1.49 6.05
CA THR A 48 -5.91 1.32 6.59
C THR A 48 -6.80 0.50 5.66
N ASP A 49 -6.42 0.41 4.38
CA ASP A 49 -7.14 -0.38 3.37
C ASP A 49 -6.67 -1.84 3.43
N ASP A 50 -7.58 -2.77 3.17
CA ASP A 50 -7.31 -4.20 3.31
C ASP A 50 -6.38 -4.71 2.21
N LEU A 51 -5.07 -4.59 2.44
CA LEU A 51 -3.98 -5.05 1.56
C LEU A 51 -3.65 -6.52 1.78
N ARG A 52 -4.65 -7.35 2.11
CA ARG A 52 -4.49 -8.76 2.55
C ARG A 52 -3.85 -9.70 1.53
N HIS A 53 -3.66 -9.24 0.30
CA HIS A 53 -3.05 -10.01 -0.78
C HIS A 53 -1.94 -9.18 -1.43
N SER A 54 -0.90 -8.85 -0.64
CA SER A 54 0.31 -8.24 -1.18
C SER A 54 1.05 -9.27 -2.03
N THR A 55 1.14 -8.99 -3.31
CA THR A 55 1.85 -9.85 -4.29
C THR A 55 3.28 -9.38 -4.51
N CYS A 56 3.63 -8.17 -4.07
CA CYS A 56 5.03 -7.77 -4.09
C CYS A 56 5.35 -6.79 -2.96
N THR A 57 6.48 -6.99 -2.31
CA THR A 57 6.99 -6.10 -1.27
C THR A 57 8.46 -5.79 -1.54
N LEU A 58 8.78 -4.51 -1.71
CA LEU A 58 10.11 -4.05 -2.07
C LEU A 58 10.64 -3.02 -1.07
N SER A 59 11.94 -3.08 -0.85
CA SER A 59 12.70 -2.18 0.01
C SER A 59 13.80 -1.50 -0.81
N LEU A 60 14.17 -0.28 -0.45
CA LEU A 60 15.32 0.38 -1.06
C LEU A 60 16.58 -0.48 -0.87
N THR A 61 17.44 -0.56 -1.88
CA THR A 61 18.65 -1.43 -1.82
C THR A 61 19.60 -1.07 -0.67
N ASP A 62 19.60 0.19 -0.23
CA ASP A 62 20.39 0.67 0.91
C ASP A 62 19.66 0.58 2.26
N ASN A 63 18.36 0.22 2.26
CA ASN A 63 17.62 -0.08 3.48
C ASN A 63 18.06 -1.44 4.03
N LYS A 64 18.61 -1.42 5.26
CA LYS A 64 19.12 -2.61 5.95
C LYS A 64 18.17 -3.12 7.04
N LYS A 65 17.03 -2.47 7.21
CA LYS A 65 16.10 -2.77 8.29
C LYS A 65 15.21 -3.93 7.87
N LYS A 66 15.30 -5.02 8.63
CA LYS A 66 14.54 -6.24 8.39
C LYS A 66 13.03 -5.94 8.47
N ASP A 67 12.25 -6.61 7.63
CA ASP A 67 10.78 -6.55 7.63
C ASP A 67 10.24 -5.11 7.45
N SER A 68 10.99 -4.27 6.72
CA SER A 68 10.58 -2.91 6.38
C SER A 68 10.46 -2.77 4.86
N TYR A 69 9.35 -2.19 4.41
CA TYR A 69 9.06 -2.05 2.99
C TYR A 69 8.91 -0.58 2.62
N ASN A 70 9.34 -0.23 1.42
CA ASN A 70 9.21 1.11 0.87
C ASN A 70 8.14 1.17 -0.23
N TYR A 71 7.76 0.00 -0.75
CA TYR A 71 6.84 -0.16 -1.85
C TYR A 71 6.11 -1.51 -1.75
N ILE A 72 4.80 -1.52 -2.00
CA ILE A 72 3.95 -2.71 -1.92
C ILE A 72 3.04 -2.73 -3.16
N GLU A 73 2.84 -3.90 -3.77
CA GLU A 73 1.82 -4.15 -4.79
C GLU A 73 0.79 -5.16 -4.26
N GLY A 74 -0.48 -4.94 -4.56
CA GLY A 74 -1.55 -5.87 -4.19
C GLY A 74 -2.94 -5.39 -4.60
N ALA A 75 -3.93 -6.26 -4.43
CA ALA A 75 -5.32 -5.94 -4.67
C ALA A 75 -5.91 -5.18 -3.47
N ILE A 76 -6.60 -4.08 -3.73
CA ILE A 76 -7.39 -3.34 -2.75
C ILE A 76 -8.88 -3.52 -3.08
N CYS A 77 -9.61 -4.16 -2.17
CA CYS A 77 -11.03 -4.50 -2.36
C CYS A 77 -11.91 -3.59 -1.48
N PRO A 78 -12.82 -2.79 -2.08
CA PRO A 78 -13.75 -1.98 -1.30
C PRO A 78 -14.71 -2.82 -0.46
N VAL A 79 -15.10 -2.29 0.70
CA VAL A 79 -16.13 -2.91 1.55
C VAL A 79 -17.47 -2.78 0.83
N GLY A 80 -18.03 -3.91 0.38
CA GLY A 80 -19.28 -3.93 -0.38
C GLY A 80 -19.31 -4.88 -1.58
N GLY A 81 -18.21 -5.57 -1.86
CA GLY A 81 -18.15 -6.54 -2.98
C GLY A 81 -17.95 -5.88 -4.34
N GLU A 82 -17.52 -4.62 -4.36
CA GLU A 82 -17.06 -3.96 -5.58
C GLU A 82 -15.77 -4.61 -6.10
N GLU A 83 -15.44 -4.36 -7.36
CA GLU A 83 -14.25 -4.92 -8.01
C GLU A 83 -12.97 -4.44 -7.32
N CYS A 84 -12.08 -5.38 -7.00
CA CYS A 84 -10.79 -5.07 -6.40
C CYS A 84 -9.89 -4.37 -7.42
N THR A 85 -9.21 -3.30 -7.01
CA THR A 85 -8.26 -2.60 -7.86
C THR A 85 -6.83 -3.02 -7.50
N TYR A 86 -6.11 -3.59 -8.46
CA TYR A 86 -4.68 -3.85 -8.29
C TYR A 86 -3.90 -2.52 -8.25
N SER A 87 -3.16 -2.32 -7.17
CA SER A 87 -2.59 -1.03 -6.81
C SER A 87 -1.17 -1.17 -6.29
N ALA A 88 -0.41 -0.09 -6.46
CA ALA A 88 0.88 0.11 -5.83
C ALA A 88 0.76 1.12 -4.67
N ILE A 89 1.46 0.87 -3.58
CA ILE A 89 1.45 1.69 -2.37
C ILE A 89 2.89 2.06 -2.01
N MET A 90 3.10 3.34 -1.72
CA MET A 90 4.40 3.88 -1.32
C MET A 90 4.24 5.10 -0.43
N LYS A 91 5.20 5.33 0.47
CA LYS A 91 5.23 6.50 1.33
C LYS A 91 6.14 7.56 0.73
N LEU A 92 5.55 8.60 0.14
CA LEU A 92 6.29 9.71 -0.47
C LEU A 92 6.24 10.92 0.45
N ASN A 93 7.40 11.45 0.86
CA ASN A 93 7.49 12.57 1.80
C ASN A 93 6.65 12.37 3.07
N GLY A 94 6.68 11.16 3.63
CA GLY A 94 5.93 10.80 4.83
C GLY A 94 4.44 10.51 4.60
N LYS A 95 3.92 10.61 3.36
CA LYS A 95 2.51 10.37 3.03
C LYS A 95 2.31 9.10 2.24
N ILE A 96 1.38 8.25 2.69
CA ILE A 96 0.92 7.08 1.93
C ILE A 96 0.27 7.54 0.63
N THR A 97 0.76 6.99 -0.47
CA THR A 97 0.32 7.25 -1.83
C THR A 97 -0.09 5.93 -2.46
N ILE A 98 -1.34 5.88 -2.92
CA ILE A 98 -1.91 4.73 -3.61
C ILE A 98 -2.01 5.06 -5.10
N LEU A 99 -1.58 4.13 -5.95
CA LEU A 99 -1.57 4.27 -7.41
C LEU A 99 -2.25 3.06 -8.05
N LYS A 100 -3.22 3.30 -8.93
CA LYS A 100 -3.94 2.21 -9.63
C LYS A 100 -3.10 1.69 -10.78
N GLN A 101 -3.09 0.39 -11.02
CA GLN A 101 -2.45 -0.18 -12.19
C GLN A 101 -3.16 0.29 -13.47
N ILE A 102 -2.38 0.70 -14.46
CA ILE A 102 -2.86 1.14 -15.78
C ILE A 102 -2.44 0.15 -16.88
N SER A 103 -1.28 -0.47 -16.71
CA SER A 103 -0.80 -1.52 -17.61
C SER A 103 0.15 -2.45 -16.89
N SER A 104 0.15 -3.71 -17.28
CA SER A 104 1.12 -4.71 -16.88
C SER A 104 1.64 -5.44 -18.12
N GLY A 105 2.93 -5.72 -18.12
CA GLY A 105 3.61 -6.61 -19.04
C GLY A 105 4.62 -7.46 -18.27
N GLU A 106 5.24 -8.42 -18.94
CA GLU A 106 6.04 -9.50 -18.33
C GLU A 106 6.96 -9.06 -17.18
N ASN A 107 7.73 -7.98 -17.37
CA ASN A 107 8.66 -7.45 -16.37
C ASN A 107 8.47 -5.95 -16.13
N THR A 108 7.32 -5.39 -16.52
CA THR A 108 7.09 -3.96 -16.42
C THR A 108 5.64 -3.65 -16.10
N SER A 109 5.43 -2.89 -15.02
CA SER A 109 4.11 -2.44 -14.60
C SER A 109 4.09 -0.92 -14.53
N ILE A 110 2.93 -0.33 -14.85
CA ILE A 110 2.72 1.11 -14.75
C ILE A 110 1.51 1.36 -13.86
N PHE A 111 1.73 2.17 -12.83
CA PHE A 111 0.72 2.60 -11.88
C PHE A 111 0.59 4.11 -11.92
N LYS A 112 -0.62 4.63 -11.68
CA LYS A 112 -0.87 6.06 -11.77
C LYS A 112 -1.98 6.52 -10.82
N ASN A 113 -1.85 7.76 -10.36
CA ASN A 113 -2.94 8.56 -9.84
C ASN A 113 -2.97 9.94 -10.53
N LYS A 114 -3.76 10.89 -10.02
CA LYS A 114 -3.90 12.22 -10.63
C LYS A 114 -2.59 13.03 -10.71
N ASP A 115 -1.63 12.75 -9.83
CA ASP A 115 -0.44 13.58 -9.62
C ASP A 115 0.86 12.89 -10.06
N ILE A 116 0.90 11.55 -9.97
CA ILE A 116 2.13 10.75 -10.11
C ILE A 116 1.87 9.54 -11.01
N SER A 117 2.88 9.19 -11.80
CA SER A 117 2.99 7.90 -12.50
C SER A 117 4.21 7.15 -11.98
N VAL A 118 4.07 5.86 -11.75
CA VAL A 118 5.15 4.96 -11.32
C VAL A 118 5.32 3.88 -12.38
N THR A 119 6.53 3.72 -12.91
CA THR A 119 6.90 2.59 -13.75
C THR A 119 7.82 1.68 -12.95
N VAL A 120 7.45 0.41 -12.86
CA VAL A 120 8.25 -0.64 -12.23
C VAL A 120 8.88 -1.47 -13.31
N LYS A 121 10.19 -1.70 -13.24
CA LYS A 121 10.89 -2.66 -14.10
C LYS A 121 11.54 -3.73 -13.23
N GLN A 122 11.07 -4.95 -13.34
CA GLN A 122 11.54 -6.08 -12.53
C GLN A 122 12.61 -6.88 -13.28
N SER A 123 13.47 -7.55 -12.54
CA SER A 123 14.47 -8.47 -13.06
C SER A 123 14.73 -9.56 -12.02
N PRO A 124 14.68 -10.85 -12.39
CA PRO A 124 14.98 -11.95 -11.47
C PRO A 124 16.39 -11.83 -10.89
N ILE A 125 16.56 -12.24 -9.63
CA ILE A 125 17.90 -12.39 -9.04
C ILE A 125 18.40 -13.81 -9.32
N VAL A 126 19.46 -13.92 -10.13
CA VAL A 126 20.08 -15.20 -10.45
C VAL A 126 20.55 -15.90 -9.17
N GLY A 127 20.04 -17.10 -8.92
CA GLY A 127 20.38 -17.90 -7.73
C GLY A 127 19.60 -17.54 -6.47
N ALA A 128 18.55 -16.72 -6.58
CA ALA A 128 17.59 -16.53 -5.51
C ALA A 128 16.79 -17.81 -5.24
N THR A 129 16.30 -17.92 -4.00
CA THR A 129 15.31 -18.92 -3.63
C THR A 129 14.00 -18.59 -4.34
N GLU A 130 13.71 -19.36 -5.38
CA GLU A 130 12.37 -19.47 -5.95
C GLU A 130 11.60 -20.49 -5.11
N ASP A 131 10.41 -20.13 -4.64
CA ASP A 131 9.44 -21.08 -4.08
C ASP A 131 8.18 -21.09 -4.97
N GLU A 132 7.21 -21.92 -4.62
CA GLU A 132 5.97 -22.05 -5.40
C GLU A 132 5.12 -20.77 -5.39
N GLU A 133 5.38 -19.85 -4.46
CA GLU A 133 4.59 -18.63 -4.24
C GLU A 133 5.24 -17.41 -4.92
N GLY A 134 6.56 -17.40 -5.15
CA GLY A 134 7.24 -16.23 -5.70
C GLY A 134 8.77 -16.31 -5.75
N SER A 135 9.42 -15.16 -5.95
CA SER A 135 10.87 -15.07 -6.09
C SER A 135 11.43 -13.73 -5.62
N ASP A 136 12.69 -13.73 -5.21
CA ASP A 136 13.42 -12.49 -4.97
C ASP A 136 13.76 -11.77 -6.30
N ILE A 137 13.43 -10.49 -6.37
CA ILE A 137 13.61 -9.66 -7.55
C ILE A 137 14.40 -8.39 -7.26
N LYS A 138 15.05 -7.89 -8.32
CA LYS A 138 15.54 -6.51 -8.41
C LYS A 138 14.50 -5.69 -9.16
N ALA A 139 14.21 -4.50 -8.65
CA ALA A 139 13.34 -3.56 -9.33
C ALA A 139 14.01 -2.20 -9.51
N VAL A 140 13.74 -1.58 -10.66
CA VAL A 140 13.92 -0.14 -10.84
C VAL A 140 12.54 0.51 -10.83
N ILE A 141 12.29 1.31 -9.79
CA ILE A 141 11.08 2.12 -9.67
C ILE A 141 11.36 3.52 -10.22
N ILE A 142 10.61 3.91 -11.23
CA ILE A 142 10.70 5.22 -11.87
C ILE A 142 9.46 6.01 -11.48
N ILE A 143 9.63 7.07 -10.71
CA ILE A 143 8.54 7.92 -10.23
C ILE A 143 8.56 9.21 -11.03
N LYS A 144 7.51 9.43 -11.81
CA LYS A 144 7.32 10.62 -12.65
C LYS A 144 6.23 11.50 -12.05
N THR A 145 6.60 12.76 -11.82
CA THR A 145 5.70 13.84 -11.38
C THR A 145 5.59 14.88 -12.49
N ARG A 146 4.80 15.93 -12.26
CA ARG A 146 4.77 17.10 -13.17
C ARG A 146 6.13 17.81 -13.28
N ASN A 147 6.94 17.73 -12.22
CA ASN A 147 8.16 18.50 -12.07
C ASN A 147 9.42 17.74 -12.49
N GLY A 148 9.30 16.45 -12.86
CA GLY A 148 10.44 15.61 -13.25
C GLY A 148 10.29 14.15 -12.86
N GLU A 149 11.39 13.41 -12.97
CA GLU A 149 11.47 11.96 -12.80
C GLU A 149 12.62 11.60 -11.86
N ARG A 150 12.41 10.60 -10.98
CA ARG A 150 13.45 10.02 -10.14
C ARG A 150 13.40 8.51 -10.15
N LYS A 151 14.56 7.87 -10.07
CA LYS A 151 14.72 6.42 -10.13
C LYS A 151 15.23 5.89 -8.80
N PHE A 152 14.71 4.74 -8.40
CA PHE A 152 15.06 4.06 -7.17
C PHE A 152 15.32 2.61 -7.47
N ASN A 153 16.44 2.10 -6.97
CA ASN A 153 16.74 0.68 -7.03
C ASN A 153 16.19 0.03 -5.76
N MET A 154 15.44 -1.04 -5.95
CA MET A 154 14.80 -1.78 -4.88
C MET A 154 15.05 -3.27 -5.03
N LEU A 155 14.95 -3.95 -3.91
CA LEU A 155 15.05 -5.41 -3.77
C LEU A 155 13.86 -5.88 -2.96
N GLY A 156 13.41 -7.10 -3.21
CA GLY A 156 12.40 -7.72 -2.37
C GLY A 156 11.83 -8.94 -3.05
N TYR A 157 10.64 -9.32 -2.65
CA TYR A 157 10.00 -10.55 -3.07
C TYR A 157 8.68 -10.21 -3.75
N CYS A 158 8.47 -10.79 -4.94
CA CYS A 158 7.18 -10.75 -5.62
C CYS A 158 6.69 -12.20 -5.88
N GLY A 159 5.39 -12.41 -5.73
CA GLY A 159 4.73 -13.71 -5.80
C GLY A 159 3.24 -13.60 -6.17
N VAL A 160 2.61 -14.73 -6.45
CA VAL A 160 1.23 -14.83 -6.99
C VAL A 160 0.27 -15.30 -5.92
#